data_AF-A0A815VJ12-F1
#
_entry.id   AF-A0A815VJ12-F1
#
_cell.length_a   1.000
_cell.length_b   1.000
_cell.length_c   1.000
_cell.angle_alpha   90.00
_cell.angle_beta   90.00
_cell.angle_gamma   90.00
#
_symmetry.space_group_name_H-M   'P 1'
#
loop_
_entity.id
_entity.type
_entity.pdbx_description
1 polymer ?
#
loop_
_entity_poly.entity_id
_entity_poly.type
_entity_poly.pdbx_seq_one_letter_code
_entity_poly.pdbx_strand_id
1 'polypeptide(L)'
;IPFGGINVIFFGDYLQYRPVYDTPLYTDFSQPSKNKSGQLLSEKEIQQRSARSLMLQINCVIKLSTHMRTEDERYLELLGRLRQGDCTLGDYELKWESKV
;
A
#
# COMPACT_ATOMS: atom_id res chain seq x y z
N ILE A 1 -7.81 -2.62 24.51
CA ILE A 1 -6.90 -3.60 23.90
C ILE A 1 -7.26 -3.70 22.41
N PRO A 2 -6.32 -3.49 21.47
CA PRO A 2 -6.57 -3.64 20.03
C PRO A 2 -7.12 -5.01 19.72
N PHE A 3 -8.09 -5.09 18.80
CA PHE A 3 -8.69 -6.36 18.33
C PHE A 3 -9.10 -7.33 19.45
N GLY A 4 -9.49 -6.82 20.63
CA GLY A 4 -9.87 -7.67 21.77
C GLY A 4 -8.73 -8.52 22.35
N GLY A 5 -7.47 -8.19 22.06
CA GLY A 5 -6.31 -8.98 22.49
C GLY A 5 -5.91 -10.10 21.53
N ILE A 6 -6.51 -10.15 20.34
CA ILE A 6 -6.15 -11.10 19.29
C ILE A 6 -4.84 -10.67 18.63
N ASN A 7 -3.94 -11.62 18.40
CA ASN A 7 -2.77 -11.42 17.57
C ASN A 7 -3.18 -11.33 16.09
N VAL A 8 -2.95 -10.16 15.48
CA VAL A 8 -3.32 -9.90 14.08
C VAL A 8 -2.06 -9.77 13.24
N ILE A 9 -2.02 -10.49 12.11
CA ILE A 9 -0.96 -10.40 11.11
C ILE A 9 -1.55 -9.78 9.84
N PHE A 10 -1.03 -8.61 9.46
CA PHE A 10 -1.34 -8.00 8.18
C PHE A 10 -0.28 -8.41 7.15
N PHE A 11 -0.73 -8.86 5.98
CA PHE A 11 0.13 -9.17 4.84
C PHE A 11 -0.44 -8.51 3.59
N GLY A 12 0.45 -8.06 2.70
CA GLY A 12 0.05 -7.37 1.48
C GLY A 12 1.19 -6.53 0.92
N ASP A 13 0.85 -5.67 -0.03
CA ASP A 13 1.80 -4.79 -0.70
C ASP A 13 1.16 -3.42 -0.91
N TYR A 14 1.76 -2.38 -0.33
CA TYR A 14 1.27 -1.01 -0.42
C TYR A 14 1.36 -0.41 -1.83
N LEU A 15 2.10 -1.06 -2.73
CA LEU A 15 2.19 -0.66 -4.14
C LEU A 15 1.14 -1.31 -5.03
N GLN A 16 0.28 -2.17 -4.47
CA GLN A 16 -0.93 -2.63 -5.15
C GLN A 16 -1.98 -1.52 -5.23
N TYR A 17 -3.07 -1.79 -5.95
CA TYR A 17 -4.15 -0.83 -6.14
C TYR A 17 -4.68 -0.30 -4.81
N ARG A 18 -4.91 1.01 -4.77
CA ARG A 18 -5.57 1.65 -3.63
C ARG A 18 -7.01 1.14 -3.49
N PRO A 19 -7.59 1.18 -2.28
CA PRO A 19 -9.00 0.89 -2.09
C PRO A 19 -9.87 1.70 -3.05
N VAL A 20 -10.80 1.03 -3.73
CA VAL A 20 -11.68 1.69 -4.70
C VAL A 20 -12.65 2.61 -3.96
N TYR A 21 -12.75 3.87 -4.38
CA TYR A 21 -13.56 4.92 -3.74
C TYR A 21 -13.24 5.19 -2.26
N ASP A 22 -12.07 4.77 -1.78
CA ASP A 22 -11.66 5.03 -0.40
C ASP A 22 -10.18 5.38 -0.26
N THR A 23 -9.78 5.71 0.97
CA THR A 23 -8.45 6.21 1.29
C THR A 23 -7.62 5.11 1.97
N PRO A 24 -6.36 4.88 1.56
CA PRO A 24 -5.51 3.89 2.22
C PRO A 24 -5.30 4.19 3.71
N LEU A 25 -5.19 3.15 4.53
CA LEU A 25 -5.08 3.28 5.99
C LEU A 25 -3.80 3.95 6.50
N TYR A 26 -2.76 3.97 5.67
CA TYR A 26 -1.50 4.68 5.96
C TYR A 26 -1.57 6.18 5.62
N THR A 27 -2.72 6.66 5.14
CA THR A 27 -2.93 8.10 4.90
C THR A 27 -2.95 8.85 6.23
N ASP A 28 -2.41 10.07 6.22
CA ASP A 28 -2.48 10.92 7.40
C ASP A 28 -3.86 11.57 7.55
N PHE A 29 -4.66 11.04 8.48
CA PHE A 29 -5.98 11.55 8.84
C PHE A 29 -5.94 12.54 10.04
N SER A 30 -4.74 12.95 10.48
CA SER A 30 -4.59 13.89 11.60
C SER A 30 -5.00 15.32 11.25
N GLN A 31 -4.89 15.72 9.98
CA GLN A 31 -5.29 17.04 9.54
C GLN A 31 -6.80 17.12 9.34
N PRO A 32 -7.50 18.06 10.00
CA PRO A 32 -8.87 18.37 9.65
C PRO A 32 -8.93 18.90 8.20
N SER A 33 -9.99 18.54 7.47
CA SER A 33 -10.27 19.14 6.17
C SER A 33 -10.27 20.67 6.33
N LYS A 34 -9.45 21.36 5.52
CA LYS A 34 -9.30 22.84 5.53
C LYS A 34 -10.63 23.59 5.37
N ASN A 35 -11.68 22.90 4.93
CA ASN A 35 -12.98 23.49 4.60
C ASN A 35 -14.06 23.26 5.69
N LYS A 36 -13.74 22.68 6.85
CA LYS A 36 -14.72 22.28 7.88
C LYS A 36 -14.38 22.74 9.30
N SER A 37 -13.86 23.94 9.49
CA SER A 37 -13.70 24.50 10.84
C SER A 37 -15.07 24.63 11.53
N GLY A 38 -15.27 23.87 12.61
CA GLY A 38 -16.50 23.92 13.43
C GLY A 38 -17.59 22.89 13.09
N GLN A 39 -17.39 22.03 12.09
CA GLN A 39 -18.35 20.97 11.76
C GLN A 39 -18.03 19.67 12.51
N LEU A 40 -19.07 18.96 12.98
CA LEU A 40 -18.91 17.63 13.58
C LEU A 40 -18.26 16.67 12.58
N LEU A 41 -17.37 15.81 13.07
CA LEU A 41 -16.75 14.76 12.26
C LEU A 41 -17.84 13.80 11.76
N SER A 42 -17.79 13.47 10.48
CA SER A 42 -18.58 12.38 9.92
C SER A 42 -18.15 11.04 10.51
N GLU A 43 -19.06 10.06 10.49
CA GLU A 43 -18.76 8.69 10.91
C GLU A 43 -17.54 8.13 10.16
N LYS A 44 -17.42 8.41 8.86
CA LYS A 44 -16.27 8.00 8.06
C LYS A 44 -14.94 8.58 8.59
N GLU A 45 -14.92 9.87 8.94
CA GLU A 45 -13.72 10.52 9.51
C GLU A 45 -13.36 9.91 10.88
N ILE A 46 -14.35 9.55 11.70
CA ILE A 46 -14.14 8.86 12.99
C ILE A 46 -13.55 7.46 12.77
N GLN A 47 -14.10 6.69 11.84
CA GLN A 47 -13.62 5.36 11.49
C GLN A 47 -12.19 5.41 10.93
N GLN A 48 -11.88 6.35 10.04
CA GLN A 48 -10.54 6.53 9.48
C GLN A 48 -9.49 6.88 10.54
N ARG A 49 -9.82 7.79 11.47
CA ARG A 49 -8.92 8.13 12.59
C ARG A 49 -8.69 6.94 13.52
N SER A 50 -9.74 6.17 13.79
CA SER A 50 -9.66 4.95 14.60
C SER A 50 -8.78 3.89 13.92
N ALA A 51 -8.99 3.67 12.62
CA ALA A 51 -8.22 2.72 11.84
C ALA A 51 -6.73 3.11 11.76
N ARG A 52 -6.40 4.40 11.59
CA ARG A 52 -5.02 4.89 11.66
C ARG A 52 -4.39 4.67 13.03
N SER A 53 -5.13 4.93 14.11
CA SER A 53 -4.66 4.67 15.47
C SER A 53 -4.33 3.18 15.68
N LEU A 54 -5.11 2.26 15.10
CA LEU A 54 -4.80 0.83 15.11
C LEU A 54 -3.56 0.49 14.27
N MET A 55 -3.44 1.07 13.06
CA MET A 55 -2.28 0.83 12.18
C MET A 55 -0.97 1.29 12.83
N LEU A 56 -0.97 2.41 13.55
CA LEU A 56 0.22 2.91 14.26
C LEU A 56 0.66 2.04 15.44
N GLN A 57 -0.18 1.10 15.89
CA GLN A 57 0.18 0.15 16.95
C GLN A 57 0.89 -1.10 16.41
N ILE A 58 0.99 -1.25 15.09
CA ILE A 58 1.82 -2.29 14.47
C ILE A 58 3.28 -1.99 14.79
N ASN A 59 3.90 -2.87 15.58
CA ASN A 59 5.26 -2.69 16.09
C ASN A 59 6.32 -3.49 15.31
N CYS A 60 5.89 -4.33 14.37
CA CYS A 60 6.75 -5.23 13.61
C CYS A 60 6.37 -5.19 12.13
N VAL A 61 7.35 -4.93 11.27
CA VAL A 61 7.21 -4.96 9.81
C VAL A 61 8.28 -5.87 9.25
N ILE A 62 7.86 -6.90 8.52
CA ILE A 62 8.75 -7.83 7.83
C ILE A 62 8.58 -7.62 6.32
N LYS A 63 9.68 -7.26 5.63
CA LYS A 63 9.71 -7.13 4.18
C LYS A 63 10.29 -8.40 3.56
N LEU A 64 9.53 -9.03 2.68
CA LEU A 64 10.01 -10.13 1.86
C LEU A 64 10.72 -9.56 0.62
N SER A 65 11.98 -9.94 0.42
CA SER A 65 12.83 -9.42 -0.67
C SER A 65 13.03 -10.40 -1.82
N THR A 66 12.79 -11.69 -1.59
CA THR A 66 12.97 -12.74 -2.60
C THR A 66 11.68 -12.98 -3.36
N HIS A 67 11.77 -12.95 -4.69
CA HIS A 67 10.64 -13.28 -5.58
C HIS A 67 10.63 -14.78 -5.84
N MET A 68 9.47 -15.43 -5.68
CA MET A 68 9.31 -16.88 -5.87
C MET A 68 8.46 -17.23 -7.11
N ARG A 69 7.98 -16.24 -7.87
CA ARG A 69 7.06 -16.46 -9.00
C ARG A 69 7.79 -16.83 -10.29
N THR A 70 9.03 -16.40 -10.44
CA THR A 70 9.84 -16.56 -11.65
C THR A 70 11.31 -16.45 -11.28
N GLU A 71 12.15 -17.14 -12.03
CA GLU A 71 13.62 -17.11 -11.94
C GLU A 71 14.25 -16.27 -13.05
N ASP A 72 13.44 -15.73 -13.99
CA ASP A 72 13.92 -14.86 -15.06
C ASP A 72 14.39 -13.51 -14.48
N GLU A 73 15.71 -13.36 -14.40
CA GLU A 73 16.37 -12.17 -13.86
C GLU A 73 15.98 -10.89 -14.62
N ARG A 74 15.86 -10.92 -15.95
CA ARG A 74 15.51 -9.72 -16.74
C ARG A 74 14.09 -9.28 -16.45
N TYR A 75 13.17 -10.24 -16.33
CA TYR A 75 11.79 -9.94 -15.97
C TYR A 75 11.66 -9.43 -14.53
N LEU A 76 12.44 -10.00 -13.59
CA LEU A 76 12.48 -9.52 -12.20
C LEU A 76 13.01 -8.09 -12.10
N GLU A 77 14.07 -7.76 -12.85
CA GLU A 77 14.59 -6.40 -12.92
C GLU A 77 13.57 -5.41 -13.52
N LEU A 78 12.91 -5.80 -14.61
CA LEU A 78 11.82 -5.02 -15.20
C LEU A 78 10.72 -4.72 -14.18
N LEU A 79 10.24 -5.74 -13.46
CA LEU A 79 9.22 -5.56 -12.42
C LEU A 79 9.74 -4.69 -11.27
N GLY A 80 11.02 -4.82 -10.91
CA GLY A 80 11.67 -3.98 -9.90
C GLY A 80 11.67 -2.50 -10.28
N ARG A 81 12.01 -2.17 -11.53
CA ARG A 81 11.95 -0.81 -12.09
C ARG A 81 10.51 -0.30 -12.17
N LEU A 82 9.58 -1.12 -12.68
CA LEU A 82 8.16 -0.78 -12.76
C LEU A 82 7.58 -0.42 -11.40
N ARG A 83 7.97 -1.16 -10.36
CA ARG A 83 7.54 -0.93 -8.99
C ARG A 83 8.05 0.39 -8.40
N GLN A 84 9.23 0.84 -8.82
CA GLN A 84 9.84 2.10 -8.38
C GLN A 84 9.39 3.29 -9.22
N GLY A 85 8.82 3.04 -10.41
CA GLY A 85 8.47 4.09 -11.38
C GLY A 85 9.63 4.46 -12.32
N ASP A 86 10.72 3.68 -12.32
CA ASP A 86 11.97 3.95 -13.04
C ASP A 86 12.06 3.15 -14.35
N CYS A 87 10.93 2.94 -15.04
CA CYS A 87 10.94 2.25 -16.33
C CYS A 87 11.66 3.04 -17.42
N THR A 88 12.42 2.32 -18.22
CA THR A 88 13.16 2.83 -19.39
C THR A 88 12.40 2.54 -20.69
N LEU A 89 12.87 3.09 -21.83
CA LEU A 89 12.32 2.72 -23.13
C LEU A 89 12.58 1.24 -23.47
N GLY A 90 13.74 0.68 -23.09
CA GLY A 90 14.05 -0.74 -23.31
C GLY A 90 13.12 -1.68 -22.53
N ASP A 91 12.58 -1.24 -21.39
CA ASP A 91 11.58 -1.99 -20.62
C ASP A 91 10.24 -2.15 -21.36
N TYR A 92 9.92 -1.21 -22.26
CA TYR A 92 8.76 -1.30 -23.12
C TYR A 92 8.93 -2.38 -24.19
N GLU A 93 10.13 -2.46 -24.77
CA GLU A 93 10.47 -3.42 -25.83
C GLU A 93 10.50 -4.87 -25.30
N LEU A 94 10.97 -5.06 -24.06
CA LEU A 94 11.00 -6.38 -23.40
C LEU A 94 9.59 -7.00 -23.25
N LYS A 95 8.53 -6.19 -23.15
CA LYS A 95 7.14 -6.69 -23.08
C LYS A 95 6.68 -7.39 -24.36
N TRP A 96 7.33 -7.14 -25.49
CA TRP A 96 6.89 -7.64 -26.79
C TRP A 96 7.50 -9.00 -27.14
N GLU A 97 8.71 -9.31 -26.66
CA GLU A 97 9.44 -10.54 -27.04
C GLU A 97 9.01 -11.78 -26.26
N SER A 98 8.36 -11.66 -25.10
CA SER A 98 7.91 -12.80 -24.29
C SER A 98 6.51 -13.33 -24.67
N LYS A 99 5.95 -12.94 -25.82
CA LYS A 99 4.60 -13.33 -26.25
C LYS A 99 4.50 -13.94 -27.66
N VAL A 100 5.61 -14.45 -28.22
CA VAL A 100 5.61 -15.24 -29.45
C VAL A 100 6.05 -16.67 -29.16
#